data_AF-A0A4Q4BVX5-F1
#
_entry.id   AF-A0A4Q4BVX5-F1
#
_cell.length_a   1.000
_cell.length_b   1.000
_cell.length_c   1.000
_cell.angle_alpha   90.00
_cell.angle_beta   90.00
_cell.angle_gamma   90.00
#
_symmetry.space_group_name_H-M   'P 1'
#
loop_
_entity.id
_entity.type
_entity.pdbx_description
1 polymer ?
#
loop_
_entity_poly.entity_id
_entity_poly.type
_entity_poly.pdbx_seq_one_letter_code
_entity_poly.pdbx_strand_id
1 'polypeptide(L)'
;MGVLIAVMAVEAAAVHTAVPWHRVAAFAGVRWLVLALSLYGIWRTIGWVATLRAYPHVLTADMLHLRVGPLTVAEVPWRLVSSVTPIGALADPPRSCLVIERPMAPPNVRIELAEPVRVVSLLGAERQVTGIALALEHPSDAVAALKSHAEQAAAT
;
A
#
# COMPACT_ATOMS: atom_id res chain seq x y z
N MET A 1 10.30 -4.05 -3.40
CA MET A 1 10.91 -3.10 -2.44
C MET A 1 12.40 -3.31 -2.21
N GLY A 2 12.94 -4.55 -2.15
CA GLY A 2 14.39 -4.76 -1.99
C GLY A 2 15.24 -4.10 -3.09
N VAL A 3 14.79 -4.20 -4.35
CA VAL A 3 15.44 -3.51 -5.50
C VAL A 3 15.49 -1.99 -5.30
N LEU A 4 14.39 -1.37 -4.85
CA LEU A 4 14.36 0.07 -4.57
C LEU A 4 15.38 0.46 -3.50
N ILE A 5 15.47 -0.30 -2.40
CA ILE A 5 16.45 -0.06 -1.33
C ILE A 5 17.88 -0.19 -1.87
N ALA A 6 18.14 -1.18 -2.72
CA ALA A 6 19.45 -1.35 -3.36
C ALA A 6 19.80 -0.17 -4.28
N VAL A 7 18.84 0.28 -5.09
CA VAL A 7 19.01 1.47 -5.96
C VAL A 7 19.31 2.71 -5.11
N MET A 8 18.57 2.94 -4.02
CA MET A 8 18.84 4.06 -3.10
C MET A 8 20.25 3.99 -2.49
N ALA A 9 20.73 2.80 -2.15
CA ALA A 9 22.08 2.62 -1.61
C ALA A 9 23.16 2.91 -2.66
N VAL A 10 22.98 2.43 -3.89
CA VAL A 10 23.88 2.72 -5.03
C VAL A 10 23.89 4.21 -5.34
N GLU A 11 22.72 4.85 -5.40
CA GLU A 11 22.59 6.29 -5.61
C GLU A 11 23.31 7.08 -4.53
N ALA A 12 23.11 6.73 -3.25
CA ALA A 12 23.79 7.38 -2.13
C ALA A 12 25.31 7.28 -2.25
N ALA A 13 25.83 6.10 -2.61
CA ALA A 13 27.26 5.89 -2.83
C ALA A 13 27.79 6.70 -4.04
N ALA A 14 27.03 6.74 -5.13
CA ALA A 14 27.39 7.49 -6.33
C ALA A 14 27.43 8.99 -6.05
N VAL A 15 26.41 9.56 -5.40
CA VAL A 15 26.39 10.98 -5.01
C VAL A 15 27.55 11.31 -4.07
N HIS A 16 27.85 10.43 -3.13
CA HIS A 16 28.92 10.67 -2.17
C HIS A 16 30.32 10.66 -2.79
N THR A 17 30.53 9.88 -3.86
CA THR A 17 31.85 9.67 -4.48
C THR A 17 32.06 10.50 -5.76
N ALA A 18 31.02 10.65 -6.59
CA ALA A 18 31.12 11.32 -7.88
C ALA A 18 31.03 12.85 -7.78
N VAL A 19 30.35 13.39 -6.76
CA VAL A 19 30.28 14.84 -6.56
C VAL A 19 31.65 15.35 -6.05
N PRO A 20 32.26 16.35 -6.69
CA PRO A 20 33.56 16.88 -6.30
C PRO A 20 33.44 17.82 -5.09
N TRP A 21 33.08 17.27 -3.93
CA TRP A 21 32.81 18.01 -2.69
C TRP A 21 33.96 18.94 -2.26
N HIS A 22 35.20 18.59 -2.60
CA HIS A 22 36.40 19.39 -2.34
C HIS A 22 36.42 20.74 -3.08
N ARG A 23 35.76 20.84 -4.25
CA ARG A 23 35.62 22.11 -4.99
C ARG A 23 34.51 22.98 -4.46
N VAL A 24 33.62 22.38 -3.66
CA VAL A 24 32.51 23.05 -2.99
C VAL A 24 32.92 23.37 -1.56
N ALA A 25 34.06 24.07 -1.40
CA ALA A 25 34.75 24.27 -0.11
C ALA A 25 33.89 24.98 0.96
N ALA A 26 32.93 25.82 0.54
CA ALA A 26 31.96 26.47 1.44
C ALA A 26 30.96 25.48 2.09
N PHE A 27 30.90 24.23 1.63
CA PHE A 27 29.85 23.27 1.96
C PHE A 27 30.37 21.88 2.36
N ALA A 28 31.55 21.80 2.99
CA ALA A 28 32.08 20.52 3.50
C ALA A 28 31.08 19.77 4.41
N GLY A 29 30.25 20.49 5.17
CA GLY A 29 29.17 19.91 5.98
C GLY A 29 28.01 19.33 5.16
N VAL A 30 27.76 19.83 3.95
CA VAL A 30 26.66 19.36 3.09
C VAL A 30 26.89 17.93 2.63
N ARG A 31 28.13 17.53 2.38
CA ARG A 31 28.48 16.15 2.05
C ARG A 31 27.95 15.16 3.08
N TRP A 32 28.15 15.48 4.36
CA TRP A 32 27.70 14.66 5.48
C TRP A 32 26.20 14.76 5.71
N LEU A 33 25.61 15.94 5.52
CA LEU A 33 24.17 16.12 5.57
C LEU A 33 23.44 15.29 4.50
N VAL A 34 23.94 15.31 3.26
CA VAL A 34 23.40 14.52 2.15
C VAL A 34 23.53 13.03 2.46
N LEU A 35 24.70 12.57 2.93
CA LEU A 35 24.88 11.18 3.35
C LEU A 35 23.88 10.79 4.46
N ALA A 36 23.75 11.63 5.49
CA ALA A 36 22.82 11.38 6.59
C ALA A 36 21.37 11.31 6.09
N LEU A 37 20.97 12.21 5.18
CA LEU A 37 19.63 12.22 4.59
C LEU A 37 19.38 10.97 3.74
N SER A 38 20.38 10.52 2.96
CA SER A 38 20.31 9.28 2.18
C SER A 38 20.13 8.06 3.09
N LEU A 39 20.94 7.95 4.15
CA LEU A 39 20.84 6.85 5.12
C LEU A 39 19.51 6.87 5.87
N TYR A 40 19.04 8.05 6.28
CA TYR A 40 17.73 8.23 6.89
C TYR A 40 16.61 7.82 5.93
N GLY A 41 16.70 8.17 4.65
CA GLY A 41 15.74 7.75 3.63
C GLY A 41 15.69 6.24 3.46
N ILE A 42 16.84 5.57 3.41
CA ILE A 42 16.93 4.10 3.35
C ILE A 42 16.31 3.47 4.59
N TRP A 43 16.68 3.94 5.78
CA TRP A 43 16.15 3.44 7.05
C TRP A 43 14.63 3.62 7.14
N ARG A 44 14.13 4.80 6.77
CA ARG A 44 12.69 5.09 6.71
C ARG A 44 11.97 4.14 5.75
N THR A 45 12.54 3.88 4.58
CA THR A 45 11.95 2.94 3.60
C THR A 45 11.91 1.52 4.14
N ILE A 46 12.96 1.06 4.84
CA ILE A 46 12.97 -0.23 5.52
C ILE A 46 11.84 -0.29 6.56
N GLY A 47 11.71 0.75 7.40
CA GLY A 47 10.65 0.86 8.39
C GLY A 47 9.25 0.82 7.76
N TRP A 48 9.04 1.53 6.64
CA TRP A 48 7.79 1.49 5.90
C TRP A 48 7.47 0.09 5.35
N VAL A 49 8.45 -0.61 4.79
CA VAL A 49 8.23 -1.98 4.31
C VAL A 49 7.92 -2.93 5.47
N ALA A 50 8.56 -2.73 6.62
CA ALA A 50 8.29 -3.50 7.82
C ALA A 50 6.86 -3.29 8.31
N THR A 51 6.32 -2.07 8.27
CA THR A 51 4.94 -1.81 8.70
C THR A 51 3.92 -2.44 7.76
N LEU A 52 4.16 -2.41 6.44
CA LEU A 52 3.28 -3.11 5.48
C LEU A 52 3.18 -4.62 5.74
N ARG A 53 4.23 -5.23 6.31
CA ARG A 53 4.23 -6.65 6.70
C ARG A 53 3.64 -6.89 8.09
N ALA A 54 3.93 -6.01 9.04
CA ALA A 54 3.47 -6.14 10.42
C ALA A 54 1.96 -5.88 10.58
N TYR A 55 1.38 -5.08 9.67
CA TYR A 55 -0.02 -4.67 9.72
C TYR A 55 -0.75 -5.08 8.43
N PRO A 56 -0.98 -6.40 8.23
CA PRO A 56 -1.69 -6.90 7.05
C PRO A 56 -3.18 -6.52 7.10
N HIS A 57 -3.87 -6.70 5.98
CA HIS A 57 -5.33 -6.72 5.97
C HIS A 57 -5.83 -7.88 6.83
N VAL A 58 -6.89 -7.64 7.60
CA VAL A 58 -7.43 -8.63 8.55
C VAL A 58 -8.87 -8.92 8.18
N LEU A 59 -9.19 -10.20 8.01
CA LEU A 59 -10.56 -10.69 7.92
C LEU A 59 -11.00 -11.07 9.34
N THR A 60 -12.05 -10.43 9.85
CA THR A 60 -12.73 -10.85 11.07
C THR A 60 -14.07 -11.49 10.71
N ALA A 61 -14.79 -12.04 11.70
CA ALA A 61 -16.10 -12.63 11.47
C ALA A 61 -17.11 -11.61 10.92
N ASP A 62 -17.02 -10.35 11.35
CA ASP A 62 -18.02 -9.32 11.02
C ASP A 62 -17.56 -8.34 9.94
N MET A 63 -16.24 -8.11 9.83
CA MET A 63 -15.69 -7.02 9.00
C MET A 63 -14.37 -7.38 8.30
N LEU A 64 -14.12 -6.70 7.19
CA LEU A 64 -12.84 -6.62 6.49
C LEU A 64 -12.12 -5.33 6.89
N HIS A 65 -10.98 -5.45 7.57
CA HIS A 65 -10.14 -4.31 7.94
C HIS A 65 -9.03 -4.12 6.90
N LEU A 66 -9.11 -3.01 6.17
CA LEU A 66 -8.10 -2.60 5.20
C LEU A 66 -7.09 -1.66 5.84
N ARG A 67 -5.82 -1.92 5.59
CA ARG A 67 -4.68 -1.26 6.24
C ARG A 67 -3.59 -0.90 5.26
N VAL A 68 -2.97 0.25 5.44
CA VAL A 68 -1.75 0.64 4.72
C VAL A 68 -0.70 0.98 5.77
N GLY A 69 0.12 -0.02 6.09
CA GLY A 69 1.04 0.05 7.21
C GLY A 69 0.26 0.19 8.52
N PRO A 70 0.64 1.10 9.43
CA PRO A 70 -0.04 1.23 10.72
C PRO A 70 -1.44 1.85 10.62
N LEU A 71 -1.82 2.40 9.46
CA LEU A 71 -3.07 3.13 9.27
C LEU A 71 -4.18 2.19 8.80
N THR A 72 -5.29 2.17 9.54
CA THR A 72 -6.55 1.57 9.06
C THR A 72 -7.20 2.53 8.08
N VAL A 73 -7.32 2.10 6.82
CA VAL A 73 -7.84 2.92 5.72
C VAL A 73 -9.34 2.76 5.59
N ALA A 74 -9.86 1.55 5.79
CA ALA A 74 -11.29 1.27 5.70
C ALA A 74 -11.67 0.08 6.59
N GLU A 75 -12.90 0.11 7.08
CA GLU A 75 -13.54 -1.02 7.76
C GLU A 75 -14.83 -1.31 7.03
N VAL A 76 -14.91 -2.50 6.44
CA VAL A 76 -16.00 -2.88 5.55
C VAL A 76 -16.75 -4.04 6.19
N PRO A 77 -17.96 -3.83 6.72
CA PRO A 77 -18.83 -4.91 7.15
C PRO A 77 -19.13 -5.87 6.00
N TRP A 78 -19.10 -7.18 6.25
CA TRP A 78 -19.32 -8.19 5.20
C TRP A 78 -20.69 -8.06 4.52
N ARG A 79 -21.72 -7.64 5.25
CA ARG A 79 -23.07 -7.36 4.71
C ARG A 79 -23.09 -6.32 3.59
N LEU A 80 -22.08 -5.45 3.51
CA LEU A 80 -21.98 -4.42 2.47
C LEU A 80 -21.23 -4.91 1.23
N VAL A 81 -20.64 -6.11 1.26
CA VAL A 81 -19.94 -6.67 0.11
C VAL A 81 -20.97 -7.26 -0.85
N SER A 82 -21.13 -6.62 -2.01
CA SER A 82 -22.07 -7.03 -3.05
C SER A 82 -21.47 -8.09 -3.97
N SER A 83 -20.24 -7.86 -4.45
CA SER A 83 -19.56 -8.77 -5.35
C SER A 83 -18.06 -8.76 -5.15
N VAL A 84 -17.42 -9.90 -5.41
CA VAL A 84 -15.95 -10.05 -5.42
C VAL A 84 -15.55 -10.70 -6.73
N THR A 85 -14.79 -9.98 -7.54
CA THR A 85 -14.41 -10.39 -8.90
C THR A 85 -12.90 -10.24 -9.12
N PRO A 86 -12.24 -11.21 -9.77
CA PRO A 86 -10.89 -10.99 -10.26
C PRO A 86 -10.93 -9.96 -11.41
N ILE A 87 -9.94 -9.07 -11.44
CA ILE A 87 -9.76 -8.09 -12.52
C ILE A 87 -8.42 -8.33 -13.21
N GLY A 88 -8.36 -8.05 -14.51
CA GLY A 88 -7.13 -8.17 -15.28
C GLY A 88 -6.10 -7.12 -14.90
N ALA A 89 -4.82 -7.40 -15.12
CA ALA A 89 -3.70 -6.51 -14.76
C ALA A 89 -3.73 -5.12 -15.41
N LEU A 90 -4.52 -4.94 -16.48
CA LEU A 90 -4.69 -3.68 -17.20
C LEU A 90 -6.06 -3.02 -16.94
N ALA A 91 -6.88 -3.60 -16.07
CA ALA A 91 -8.17 -3.02 -15.71
C ALA A 91 -7.94 -1.79 -14.83
N ASP A 92 -8.29 -0.61 -15.33
CA ASP A 92 -8.25 0.61 -14.53
C ASP A 92 -9.47 0.62 -13.59
N PRO A 93 -9.28 0.55 -12.26
CA PRO A 93 -10.39 0.60 -11.34
C PRO A 93 -11.10 1.96 -11.44
N PRO A 94 -12.45 1.99 -11.34
CA PRO A 94 -13.20 3.24 -11.35
C PRO A 94 -12.67 4.22 -10.31
N ARG A 95 -12.72 5.52 -10.58
CA ARG A 95 -12.30 6.55 -9.60
C ARG A 95 -13.01 6.41 -8.27
N SER A 96 -14.24 5.88 -8.24
CA SER A 96 -15.04 5.61 -7.04
C SER A 96 -14.51 4.47 -6.17
N CYS A 97 -13.48 3.74 -6.61
CA CYS A 97 -12.86 2.67 -5.85
C CYS A 97 -11.69 3.19 -4.99
N LEU A 98 -11.53 2.60 -3.80
CA LEU A 98 -10.28 2.65 -3.07
C LEU A 98 -9.29 1.68 -3.73
N VAL A 99 -8.10 2.14 -4.05
CA VAL A 99 -7.09 1.34 -4.73
C VAL A 99 -5.93 1.09 -3.77
N ILE A 100 -5.73 -0.17 -3.38
CA ILE A 100 -4.62 -0.60 -2.52
C ILE A 100 -3.69 -1.47 -3.37
N GLU A 101 -2.64 -0.82 -3.88
CA GLU A 101 -1.67 -1.45 -4.77
C GLU A 101 -0.47 -1.98 -4.01
N ARG A 102 0.15 -2.98 -4.61
CA ARG A 102 1.50 -3.37 -4.26
C ARG A 102 2.48 -2.61 -5.16
N PRO A 103 3.68 -2.28 -4.67
CA PRO A 103 4.67 -1.59 -5.48
C PRO A 103 4.92 -2.35 -6.78
N MET A 104 4.67 -1.69 -7.91
CA MET A 104 4.84 -2.23 -9.27
C MET A 104 3.92 -3.41 -9.62
N ALA A 105 2.81 -3.60 -8.91
CA ALA A 105 1.82 -4.62 -9.23
C ALA A 105 0.41 -4.01 -9.25
N PRO A 106 -0.27 -4.02 -10.41
CA PRO A 106 -1.62 -3.50 -10.53
C PRO A 106 -2.60 -4.30 -9.69
N PRO A 107 -3.76 -3.72 -9.32
CA PRO A 107 -4.79 -4.44 -8.60
C PRO A 107 -5.35 -5.58 -9.47
N ASN A 108 -5.64 -6.71 -8.83
CA ASN A 108 -6.08 -7.94 -9.49
C ASN A 108 -7.37 -8.54 -8.90
N VAL A 109 -7.90 -7.93 -7.84
CA VAL A 109 -9.21 -8.26 -7.26
C VAL A 109 -10.01 -6.98 -7.02
N ARG A 110 -11.29 -6.99 -7.40
CA ARG A 110 -12.24 -5.91 -7.13
C ARG A 110 -13.37 -6.41 -6.23
N ILE A 111 -13.67 -5.62 -5.23
CA ILE A 111 -14.79 -5.77 -4.31
C ILE A 111 -15.75 -4.62 -4.59
N GLU A 112 -17.00 -4.93 -4.94
CA GLU A 112 -18.06 -3.95 -5.10
C GLU A 112 -18.89 -3.89 -3.82
N LEU A 113 -19.23 -2.68 -3.41
CA LEU A 113 -19.96 -2.43 -2.19
C LEU A 113 -21.41 -2.07 -2.53
N ALA A 114 -22.35 -2.62 -1.76
CA ALA A 114 -23.77 -2.30 -1.88
C ALA A 114 -24.05 -0.84 -1.47
N GLU A 115 -23.30 -0.34 -0.50
CA GLU A 115 -23.40 1.04 0.00
C GLU A 115 -22.00 1.68 0.07
N PRO A 116 -21.89 3.02 -0.06
CA PRO A 116 -20.61 3.70 0.05
C PRO A 116 -19.99 3.53 1.45
N VAL A 117 -18.73 3.10 1.51
CA VAL A 117 -17.97 2.98 2.76
C VAL A 117 -16.99 4.13 2.89
N ARG A 118 -16.84 4.64 4.12
CA ARG A 118 -15.87 5.67 4.45
C ARG A 118 -14.46 5.12 4.43
N VAL A 119 -13.57 5.82 3.73
CA VAL A 119 -12.13 5.57 3.70
C VAL A 119 -11.38 6.79 4.19
N VAL A 120 -10.29 6.56 4.90
CA VAL A 120 -9.39 7.60 5.42
C VAL A 120 -8.05 7.48 4.71
N SER A 121 -7.65 8.55 4.03
CA SER A 121 -6.35 8.60 3.35
C SER A 121 -5.19 8.74 4.34
N LEU A 122 -3.96 8.55 3.86
CA LEU A 122 -2.75 8.74 4.66
C LEU A 122 -2.62 10.16 5.26
N LEU A 123 -3.26 11.16 4.63
CA LEU A 123 -3.26 12.56 5.09
C LEU A 123 -4.49 12.91 5.94
N GLY A 124 -5.30 11.90 6.33
CA GLY A 124 -6.50 12.10 7.14
C GLY A 124 -7.72 12.61 6.36
N ALA A 125 -7.60 12.87 5.06
CA ALA A 125 -8.75 13.22 4.24
C ALA A 125 -9.70 12.01 4.15
N GLU A 126 -10.97 12.25 4.46
CA GLU A 126 -12.02 11.25 4.37
C GLU A 126 -12.71 11.28 3.00
N ARG A 127 -13.12 10.11 2.52
CA ARG A 127 -13.84 9.96 1.27
C ARG A 127 -14.79 8.77 1.35
N GLN A 128 -15.88 8.78 0.59
CA GLN A 128 -16.71 7.60 0.39
C GLN A 128 -16.34 6.88 -0.92
N VAL A 129 -16.29 5.55 -0.87
CA VAL A 129 -16.00 4.69 -2.01
C VAL A 129 -17.08 3.62 -2.17
N THR A 130 -17.39 3.26 -3.40
CA THR A 130 -18.38 2.23 -3.74
C THR A 130 -17.73 0.90 -4.11
N GLY A 131 -16.40 0.85 -4.09
CA GLY A 131 -15.64 -0.34 -4.41
C GLY A 131 -14.22 -0.27 -3.89
N ILE A 132 -13.55 -1.41 -3.89
CA ILE A 132 -12.17 -1.57 -3.42
C ILE A 132 -11.44 -2.44 -4.44
N ALA A 133 -10.29 -1.99 -4.90
CA ALA A 133 -9.40 -2.73 -5.77
C ALA A 133 -8.12 -3.08 -4.98
N LEU A 134 -7.80 -4.37 -4.91
CA LEU A 134 -6.67 -4.90 -4.15
C LEU A 134 -5.68 -5.60 -5.10
N ALA A 135 -4.39 -5.43 -4.82
CA ALA A 135 -3.32 -6.23 -5.42
C ALA A 135 -2.91 -7.36 -4.47
N LEU A 136 -3.34 -8.60 -4.76
CA LEU A 136 -3.12 -9.78 -3.93
C LEU A 136 -2.16 -10.77 -4.61
N GLU A 137 -1.43 -11.56 -3.83
CA GLU A 137 -0.47 -12.56 -4.39
C GLU A 137 -1.17 -13.71 -5.09
N HIS A 138 -2.21 -14.25 -4.46
CA HIS A 138 -2.98 -15.39 -4.92
C HIS A 138 -4.44 -14.96 -5.13
N PRO A 139 -4.79 -14.37 -6.29
CA PRO A 139 -6.11 -13.78 -6.49
C PRO A 139 -7.24 -14.80 -6.46
N SER A 140 -7.02 -16.03 -6.95
CA SER A 140 -8.01 -17.11 -6.89
C SER A 140 -8.42 -17.45 -5.46
N ASP A 141 -7.42 -17.67 -4.61
CA ASP A 141 -7.58 -18.14 -3.24
C ASP A 141 -8.18 -17.01 -2.38
N ALA A 142 -7.73 -15.78 -2.63
CA ALA A 142 -8.29 -14.61 -1.99
C ALA A 142 -9.75 -14.35 -2.36
N VAL A 143 -10.12 -14.49 -3.64
CA VAL A 143 -11.53 -14.34 -4.06
C VAL A 143 -12.40 -15.40 -3.39
N ALA A 144 -11.94 -16.65 -3.31
CA ALA A 144 -12.66 -17.71 -2.62
C ALA A 144 -12.85 -17.40 -1.13
N ALA A 145 -11.79 -16.98 -0.43
CA ALA A 145 -11.85 -16.62 0.99
C ALA A 145 -12.74 -15.40 1.27
N LEU A 146 -12.71 -14.39 0.40
CA LEU A 146 -13.57 -13.20 0.55
C LEU A 146 -15.05 -13.54 0.33
N LYS A 147 -15.34 -14.37 -0.68
CA LYS A 147 -16.72 -14.83 -0.93
C LYS A 147 -17.27 -15.66 0.21
N SER A 148 -16.48 -16.58 0.76
CA SER A 148 -16.95 -17.42 1.87
C SER A 148 -17.34 -16.60 3.11
N HIS A 149 -16.60 -15.54 3.43
CA HIS A 149 -16.95 -14.65 4.55
C HIS A 149 -18.19 -13.81 4.24
N ALA A 150 -18.32 -13.28 3.02
CA ALA A 150 -19.50 -12.53 2.60
C ALA A 150 -20.78 -13.40 2.65
N GLU A 151 -20.70 -14.66 2.21
CA GLU A 151 -21.80 -15.62 2.25
C GLU A 151 -22.18 -16.00 3.68
N GLN A 152 -21.21 -16.24 4.57
CA GLN A 152 -21.45 -16.51 5.98
C GLN A 152 -22.17 -15.36 6.69
N ALA A 153 -21.77 -14.12 6.39
CA ALA A 153 -22.41 -12.93 6.94
C ALA A 153 -23.82 -12.69 6.37
N ALA A 154 -24.10 -13.14 5.15
CA ALA A 154 -25.44 -13.06 4.57
C ALA A 154 -26.39 -14.14 5.12
N ALA A 155 -25.85 -15.24 5.64
CA ALA A 155 -26.61 -16.34 6.25
C ALA A 155 -26.98 -16.11 7.73
N THR A 156 -26.46 -15.05 8.34
CA THR A 156 -26.67 -14.68 9.75
C THR A 156 -27.59 -13.48 9.86
#